data_AF-A0A512J967-F1
#
_entry.id   AF-A0A512J967-F1
#
_cell.length_a   1.000
_cell.length_b   1.000
_cell.length_c   1.000
_cell.angle_alpha   90.00
_cell.angle_beta   90.00
_cell.angle_gamma   90.00
#
_symmetry.space_group_name_H-M   'P 1'
#
loop_
_entity.id
_entity.type
_entity.pdbx_description
1 polymer ?
#
loop_
_entity_poly.entity_id
_entity_poly.type
_entity_poly.pdbx_seq_one_letter_code
_entity_poly.pdbx_strand_id
1 'polypeptide(L)'
;MWTGVGCKMGDWLIAIDIDTLAPDLAEKARAAALKILGNAPRRVERAPKLLMLYRITEPLPYEPVEFRGADGKTERVEVLTDGRQAVFGGIHPATLLPYRWPAALIVWRFIELWSCQTLKGRRADFLATQCPARMTGAMKRPRGP
;
A
#
# COMPACT_ATOMS: atom_id res chain seq x y z
N MET A 1 4.97 -17.38 21.48
CA MET A 1 4.86 -15.97 21.08
C MET A 1 5.42 -15.87 19.68
N TRP A 2 4.63 -15.47 18.68
CA TRP A 2 5.13 -15.26 17.33
C TRP A 2 5.62 -13.80 17.24
N THR A 3 6.93 -13.60 17.14
CA THR A 3 7.53 -12.26 17.02
C THR A 3 7.60 -11.87 15.55
N GLY A 4 7.08 -10.69 15.22
CA GLY A 4 7.22 -10.07 13.91
C GLY A 4 8.31 -9.00 13.92
N VAL A 5 8.92 -8.75 12.76
CA VAL A 5 9.84 -7.62 12.57
C VAL A 5 9.09 -6.51 11.85
N GLY A 6 8.88 -5.38 12.53
CA GLY A 6 8.25 -4.19 11.98
C GLY A 6 9.25 -3.13 11.53
N CYS A 7 8.87 -2.30 10.55
CA CYS A 7 9.62 -1.13 10.13
C CYS A 7 8.67 0.09 10.09
N LYS A 8 9.12 1.21 10.67
CA LYS A 8 8.40 2.48 10.63
C LYS A 8 8.58 3.14 9.26
N MET A 9 7.50 3.66 8.71
CA MET A 9 7.42 4.34 7.42
C MET A 9 7.42 5.86 7.59
N GLY A 10 7.73 6.56 6.49
CA GLY A 10 7.74 8.01 6.39
C GLY A 10 9.15 8.63 6.40
N ASP A 11 10.14 7.92 6.93
CA ASP A 11 11.54 8.35 6.96
C ASP A 11 12.29 7.72 5.76
N TRP A 12 12.16 8.33 4.58
CA TRP A 12 12.73 7.90 3.28
C TRP A 12 12.14 6.63 2.67
N LEU A 13 11.42 5.82 3.44
CA LEU A 13 10.73 4.61 2.98
C LEU A 13 9.23 4.76 3.19
N ILE A 14 8.46 4.37 2.17
CA ILE A 14 7.01 4.18 2.26
C ILE A 14 6.64 2.79 1.81
N ALA A 15 5.41 2.40 2.16
CA ALA A 15 4.78 1.24 1.60
C ALA A 15 3.41 1.58 1.01
N ILE A 16 3.11 1.04 -0.16
CA ILE A 16 1.73 0.94 -0.64
C ILE A 16 1.18 -0.37 -0.10
N ASP A 17 0.21 -0.28 0.80
CA ASP A 17 -0.45 -1.43 1.40
C ASP A 17 -1.81 -1.65 0.71
N ILE A 18 -1.97 -2.83 0.11
CA ILE A 18 -3.14 -3.24 -0.65
C ILE A 18 -3.90 -4.26 0.20
N ASP A 19 -4.80 -3.74 1.04
CA ASP A 19 -5.59 -4.50 2.01
C ASP A 19 -7.00 -4.79 1.47
N THR A 20 -7.06 -5.64 0.44
CA THR A 20 -8.31 -6.13 -0.16
C THR A 20 -8.27 -7.63 -0.39
N LEU A 21 -9.40 -8.32 -0.16
CA LEU A 21 -9.58 -9.73 -0.50
C LEU A 21 -10.17 -9.93 -1.90
N ALA A 22 -10.57 -8.87 -2.60
CA ALA A 22 -11.05 -8.93 -3.98
C ALA A 22 -9.87 -9.03 -4.97
N PRO A 23 -9.66 -10.18 -5.65
CA PRO A 23 -8.47 -10.37 -6.49
C PRO A 23 -8.34 -9.36 -7.62
N ASP A 24 -9.45 -9.01 -8.27
CA ASP A 24 -9.48 -8.04 -9.37
C ASP A 24 -9.06 -6.64 -8.93
N LEU A 25 -9.45 -6.25 -7.70
CA LEU A 25 -9.12 -4.95 -7.15
C LEU A 25 -7.68 -4.91 -6.66
N ALA A 26 -7.22 -5.97 -6.01
CA ALA A 26 -5.82 -6.13 -5.62
C ALA A 26 -4.89 -6.01 -6.84
N GLU A 27 -5.26 -6.67 -7.95
CA GLU A 27 -4.48 -6.63 -9.17
C GLU A 27 -4.55 -5.26 -9.87
N LYS A 28 -5.72 -4.60 -9.90
CA LYS A 28 -5.84 -3.22 -10.40
C LYS A 28 -4.99 -2.23 -9.59
N ALA A 29 -4.99 -2.36 -8.27
CA ALA A 29 -4.17 -1.56 -7.37
C ALA A 29 -2.68 -1.80 -7.63
N ARG A 30 -2.27 -3.07 -7.72
CA ARG A 30 -0.90 -3.44 -8.04
C ARG A 30 -0.46 -2.94 -9.41
N ALA A 31 -1.29 -3.12 -10.45
CA ALA A 31 -0.99 -2.70 -11.80
C ALA A 31 -0.89 -1.18 -11.93
N ALA A 32 -1.76 -0.43 -11.26
CA ALA A 32 -1.65 1.02 -11.20
C ALA A 32 -0.39 1.46 -10.45
N ALA A 33 -0.04 0.79 -9.35
CA ALA A 33 1.18 1.07 -8.60
C ALA A 33 2.40 0.82 -9.48
N LEU A 34 2.46 -0.29 -10.21
CA LEU A 34 3.54 -0.56 -11.16
C LEU A 34 3.61 0.47 -12.29
N LYS A 35 2.47 0.83 -12.88
CA LYS A 35 2.40 1.79 -13.99
C LYS A 35 2.84 3.18 -13.55
N ILE A 36 2.44 3.59 -12.36
CA ILE A 36 2.65 4.95 -11.85
C ILE A 36 3.98 5.05 -11.14
N LEU A 37 4.25 4.12 -10.23
CA LEU A 37 5.37 4.12 -9.28
C LEU A 37 6.57 3.26 -9.71
N GLY A 38 6.42 2.47 -10.77
CA GLY A 38 7.46 1.56 -11.24
C GLY A 38 7.52 0.25 -10.45
N ASN A 39 8.51 -0.57 -10.77
CA ASN A 39 8.67 -1.87 -10.14
C ASN A 39 9.19 -1.73 -8.70
N ALA A 40 8.70 -2.56 -7.80
CA ALA A 40 9.07 -2.51 -6.39
C ALA A 40 9.12 -3.90 -5.75
N PRO A 41 9.99 -4.09 -4.73
CA PRO A 41 9.90 -5.25 -3.86
C PRO A 41 8.50 -5.36 -3.27
N ARG A 42 7.94 -6.56 -3.30
CA ARG A 42 6.59 -6.83 -2.80
C ARG A 42 6.58 -7.97 -1.81
N ARG A 43 5.78 -7.81 -0.75
CA ARG A 43 5.47 -8.85 0.22
C ARG A 43 4.04 -9.28 0.04
N VAL A 44 3.82 -10.59 0.03
CA VAL A 44 2.47 -11.16 0.06
C VAL A 44 2.04 -11.30 1.51
N GLU A 45 0.86 -10.80 1.82
CA GLU A 45 0.23 -10.98 3.13
C GLU A 45 -0.67 -12.22 3.11
N ARG A 46 -1.94 -12.09 3.48
CA ARG A 46 -3.00 -13.02 3.11
C ARG A 46 -3.46 -12.71 1.69
N ALA A 47 -2.93 -13.46 0.72
CA ALA A 47 -3.29 -13.30 -0.69
C ALA A 47 -4.82 -13.15 -0.87
N PRO A 48 -5.28 -12.18 -1.68
CA PRO A 48 -4.52 -11.35 -2.62
C PRO A 48 -3.86 -10.10 -2.03
N LYS A 49 -3.95 -9.86 -0.71
CA LYS A 49 -3.34 -8.70 -0.04
C LYS A 49 -1.83 -8.68 -0.20
N LEU A 50 -1.28 -7.49 -0.44
CA LEU A 50 0.15 -7.31 -0.64
C LEU A 50 0.63 -5.91 -0.27
N LEU A 51 1.92 -5.82 0.01
CA LEU A 51 2.62 -4.58 0.29
C LEU A 51 3.72 -4.35 -0.75
N MET A 52 3.92 -3.11 -1.19
CA MET A 52 4.99 -2.70 -2.12
C MET A 52 5.84 -1.58 -1.52
N LEU A 53 7.17 -1.66 -1.63
CA LEU A 53 8.10 -0.70 -1.03
C LEU A 53 8.65 0.31 -2.03
N TYR A 54 8.66 1.59 -1.65
CA TYR A 54 9.22 2.68 -2.45
C TYR A 54 10.04 3.62 -1.59
N ARG A 55 11.01 4.29 -2.22
CA ARG A 55 11.79 5.34 -1.57
C ARG A 55 11.19 6.71 -1.88
N ILE A 56 11.23 7.59 -0.90
CA ILE A 56 10.78 8.99 -1.01
C ILE A 56 11.93 9.92 -0.62
N THR A 57 12.00 11.11 -1.22
CA THR A 57 12.95 12.16 -0.81
C THR A 57 12.35 13.20 0.13
N GLU A 58 11.03 13.21 0.25
CA GLU A 58 10.27 14.20 0.99
C GLU A 58 9.11 13.50 1.72
N PRO A 59 8.68 14.00 2.89
CA PRO A 59 7.54 13.43 3.61
C PRO A 59 6.28 13.40 2.75
N LEU A 60 5.52 12.32 2.87
CA LEU A 60 4.20 12.18 2.26
C LEU A 60 3.15 12.07 3.36
N PRO A 61 1.99 12.73 3.20
CA PRO A 61 0.90 12.56 4.12
C PRO A 61 0.33 11.15 4.01
N TYR A 62 -0.14 10.62 5.13
CA TYR A 62 -0.95 9.42 5.16
C TYR A 62 -2.26 9.62 4.39
N GLU A 63 -2.50 8.78 3.39
CA GLU A 63 -3.71 8.83 2.55
C GLU A 63 -4.26 7.41 2.31
N PRO A 64 -5.43 7.07 2.87
CA PRO A 64 -6.14 5.84 2.55
C PRO A 64 -7.22 6.07 1.48
N VAL A 65 -7.38 5.08 0.62
CA VAL A 65 -8.58 4.89 -0.20
C VAL A 65 -9.36 3.74 0.39
N GLU A 66 -10.53 4.03 0.95
CA GLU A 66 -11.41 3.03 1.54
C GLU A 66 -12.55 2.68 0.56
N PHE A 67 -12.93 1.41 0.55
CA PHE A 67 -14.05 0.90 -0.23
C PHE A 67 -14.68 -0.30 0.51
N ARG A 68 -15.86 -0.74 0.04
CA ARG A 68 -16.54 -1.90 0.61
C ARG A 68 -16.12 -3.16 -0.15
N GLY A 69 -15.59 -4.14 0.59
CA GLY A 69 -15.36 -5.49 0.10
C GLY A 69 -16.67 -6.25 -0.12
N ALA A 70 -16.57 -7.43 -0.74
CA ALA A 70 -17.72 -8.27 -1.10
C ALA A 70 -18.52 -8.76 0.13
N ASP A 71 -17.87 -8.86 1.30
CA ASP A 71 -18.49 -9.24 2.57
C ASP A 71 -19.04 -8.03 3.36
N GLY A 72 -19.05 -6.84 2.73
CA GLY A 72 -19.50 -5.59 3.33
C GLY A 72 -18.50 -4.95 4.29
N LYS A 73 -17.33 -5.56 4.53
CA LYS A 73 -16.27 -4.95 5.36
C LYS A 73 -15.56 -3.83 4.61
N THR A 74 -15.03 -2.86 5.34
CA THR A 74 -14.16 -1.85 4.76
C THR A 74 -12.82 -2.48 4.42
N GLU A 75 -12.45 -2.37 3.15
CA GLU A 75 -11.14 -2.69 2.60
C GLU A 75 -10.46 -1.39 2.19
N ARG A 76 -9.13 -1.42 2.06
CA ARG A 76 -8.39 -0.19 1.76
C ARG A 76 -7.13 -0.41 0.94
N VAL A 77 -6.75 0.63 0.22
CA VAL A 77 -5.38 0.80 -0.29
C VAL A 77 -4.82 2.04 0.37
N GLU A 78 -3.67 1.96 1.02
CA GLU A 78 -3.10 3.08 1.77
C GLU A 78 -1.61 3.28 1.49
N VAL A 79 -1.20 4.55 1.55
CA VAL A 79 0.23 4.90 1.64
C VAL A 79 0.63 4.87 3.12
N LEU A 80 1.38 3.85 3.53
CA LEU A 80 1.98 3.81 4.86
C LEU A 80 3.16 4.78 4.89
N THR A 81 3.02 5.80 5.71
CA THR A 81 3.94 6.93 5.95
C THR A 81 3.60 7.53 7.34
N ASP A 82 4.17 8.68 7.69
CA ASP A 82 3.84 9.42 8.92
C ASP A 82 3.92 8.57 10.20
N GLY A 83 4.96 7.74 10.32
CA GLY A 83 5.19 6.95 11.52
C GLY A 83 4.38 5.65 11.60
N ARG A 84 3.54 5.35 10.61
CA ARG A 84 2.90 4.02 10.48
C ARG A 84 3.93 2.94 10.27
N GLN A 85 3.57 1.71 10.62
CA GLN A 85 4.50 0.58 10.54
C GLN A 85 3.97 -0.49 9.60
N ALA A 86 4.88 -1.18 8.93
CA ALA A 86 4.58 -2.43 8.25
C ALA A 86 5.44 -3.57 8.80
N VAL A 87 4.90 -4.78 8.78
CA VAL A 87 5.61 -5.99 9.21
C VAL A 87 6.36 -6.59 8.02
N PHE A 88 7.64 -6.88 8.14
CA PHE A 88 8.49 -7.36 7.03
C PHE A 88 8.76 -8.86 7.12
N GLY A 89 8.72 -9.42 8.33
CA GLY A 89 9.02 -10.81 8.61
C GLY A 89 8.34 -11.30 9.88
N GLY A 90 8.31 -12.62 10.04
CA GLY A 90 7.56 -13.31 11.09
C GLY A 90 6.45 -14.19 10.52
N ILE A 91 5.58 -14.68 11.41
CA ILE A 91 4.42 -15.51 11.04
C ILE A 91 3.17 -14.65 10.97
N HIS A 92 2.44 -14.73 9.86
CA HIS A 92 1.20 -14.02 9.66
C HIS A 92 0.11 -14.59 10.59
N PRO A 93 -0.60 -13.76 11.38
CA PRO A 93 -1.51 -14.24 12.43
C PRO A 93 -2.73 -15.00 11.90
N ALA A 94 -3.28 -14.60 10.74
CA ALA A 94 -4.43 -15.29 10.15
C ALA A 94 -4.07 -16.55 9.34
N THR A 95 -2.99 -16.54 8.55
CA THR A 95 -2.62 -17.69 7.71
C THR A 95 -1.74 -18.70 8.46
N LEU A 96 -1.13 -18.30 9.58
CA LEU A 96 -0.16 -19.07 10.36
C LEU A 96 1.08 -19.49 9.55
N LEU A 97 1.33 -18.80 8.43
CA LEU A 97 2.48 -19.02 7.57
C LEU A 97 3.46 -17.85 7.64
N PRO A 98 4.75 -18.06 7.36
CA PRO A 98 5.70 -16.97 7.24
C PRO A 98 5.29 -15.97 6.17
N TYR A 99 5.54 -14.68 6.42
CA TYR A 99 5.45 -13.67 5.36
C TYR A 99 6.38 -14.03 4.21
N ARG A 100 5.90 -13.83 2.97
CA ARG A 100 6.62 -14.23 1.76
C ARG A 100 6.95 -13.03 0.89
N TRP A 101 8.21 -12.96 0.47
CA TRP A 101 8.70 -12.07 -0.58
C TRP A 101 8.91 -12.92 -1.85
N PRO A 102 8.06 -12.80 -2.89
CA PRO A 102 8.15 -13.69 -4.05
C PRO A 102 9.39 -13.48 -4.93
N ALA A 103 10.04 -12.33 -4.79
CA ALA A 103 11.33 -12.02 -5.40
C ALA A 103 12.34 -11.68 -4.30
N ALA A 104 13.63 -11.84 -4.60
CA ALA A 104 14.68 -11.40 -3.70
C ALA A 104 14.53 -9.91 -3.39
N LEU A 105 14.74 -9.53 -2.13
CA LEU A 105 14.87 -8.13 -1.76
C LEU A 105 16.08 -7.54 -2.47
N ILE A 106 15.92 -6.33 -2.99
CA ILE A 106 17.00 -5.57 -3.62
C ILE A 106 17.64 -4.63 -2.61
N VAL A 107 18.90 -4.28 -2.82
CA VAL A 107 19.60 -3.30 -1.97
C VAL A 107 18.88 -1.96 -2.06
N TRP A 108 18.71 -1.28 -0.92
CA TRP A 108 18.01 0.01 -0.76
C TRP A 108 18.23 0.99 -1.92
N ARG A 109 19.49 1.19 -2.34
CA ARG A 109 19.84 2.15 -3.40
C ARG A 109 19.18 1.85 -4.76
N PHE A 110 18.79 0.60 -5.01
CA PHE A 110 18.12 0.14 -6.22
C PHE A 110 16.60 0.15 -6.13
N ILE A 111 16.01 0.45 -4.97
CA ILE A 111 14.58 0.71 -4.89
C ILE A 111 14.29 2.05 -5.57
N GLU A 112 13.27 2.07 -6.42
CA GLU A 112 12.82 3.25 -7.15
C GLU A 112 12.64 4.45 -6.21
N LEU A 113 13.30 5.56 -6.56
CA LEU A 113 13.34 6.78 -5.77
C LEU A 113 12.34 7.79 -6.31
N TRP A 114 11.45 8.24 -5.44
CA TRP A 114 10.42 9.22 -5.75
C TRP A 114 10.74 10.56 -5.13
N SER A 115 10.71 11.62 -5.95
CA SER A 115 10.61 13.00 -5.47
C SER A 115 9.14 13.42 -5.38
N CYS A 116 8.82 14.38 -4.50
CA CYS A 116 7.46 14.92 -4.40
C CYS A 116 6.94 15.52 -5.71
N GLN A 117 7.82 15.99 -6.59
CA GLN A 117 7.41 16.51 -7.90
C GLN A 117 6.87 15.38 -8.79
N THR A 118 7.53 14.23 -8.81
CA THR A 118 7.08 13.04 -9.54
C THR A 118 5.80 12.44 -8.93
N LEU A 119 5.63 12.55 -7.60
CA LEU A 119 4.44 12.08 -6.89
C LEU A 119 3.24 13.01 -7.05
N LYS A 120 3.38 14.34 -6.92
CA LYS A 120 2.24 15.28 -7.00
C LYS A 120 1.48 15.19 -8.33
N GLY A 121 2.18 14.96 -9.44
CA GLY A 121 1.56 14.82 -10.77
C GLY A 121 0.89 13.46 -11.03
N ARG A 122 1.35 12.38 -10.39
CA ARG A 122 0.85 11.01 -10.64
C ARG A 122 0.03 10.41 -9.50
N ARG A 123 -0.02 11.08 -8.35
CA ARG A 123 -0.79 10.72 -7.14
C ARG A 123 -2.29 10.84 -7.37
N ALA A 124 -2.75 11.88 -8.07
CA ALA A 124 -4.15 12.02 -8.45
C ALA A 124 -4.61 10.85 -9.34
N ASP A 125 -3.76 10.46 -10.31
CA ASP A 125 -4.06 9.38 -11.24
C ASP A 125 -4.15 8.02 -10.54
N PHE A 126 -3.25 7.73 -9.59
CA PHE A 126 -3.28 6.45 -8.86
C PHE A 126 -4.60 6.30 -8.08
N LEU A 127 -4.94 7.31 -7.26
CA LEU A 127 -6.15 7.28 -6.44
C LEU A 127 -7.42 7.28 -7.29
N ALA A 128 -7.44 8.04 -8.40
CA ALA A 128 -8.57 8.06 -9.34
C ALA A 128 -8.80 6.71 -10.04
N THR A 129 -7.73 5.96 -10.32
CA THR A 129 -7.82 4.64 -10.98
C THR A 129 -8.29 3.54 -10.02
N GLN A 130 -8.15 3.72 -8.70
CA GLN A 130 -8.60 2.76 -7.68
C GLN A 130 -10.07 2.90 -7.29
N CYS A 131 -10.73 3.99 -7.68
CA CYS A 131 -12.15 4.19 -7.39
C CYS A 131 -12.98 3.61 -8.54
N PRO A 132 -13.67 2.45 -8.38
CA PRO A 132 -14.66 2.06 -9.36
C PRO A 132 -15.75 3.15 -9.39
N ALA A 133 -16.03 3.68 -10.57
CA ALA A 133 -17.07 4.69 -10.84
C ALA A 133 -18.52 4.20 -10.55
N ARG A 134 -18.70 3.22 -9.68
CA ARG A 134 -19.99 2.78 -9.15
C ARG A 134 -19.85 2.58 -7.65
N MET A 135 -20.11 3.64 -6.90
CA MET A 135 -20.77 3.61 -5.60
C MET A 135 -21.20 5.04 -5.29
N THR A 136 -22.42 5.39 -5.73
CA THR A 136 -23.17 6.53 -5.23
C THR A 136 -23.20 6.45 -3.70
N GLY A 137 -22.53 7.36 -3.00
CA GLY A 137 -22.62 7.40 -1.54
C GLY A 137 -21.53 8.21 -0.84
N ALA A 138 -21.68 9.54 -0.88
CA ALA A 138 -21.18 10.50 0.11
C ALA A 138 -19.67 10.49 0.40
N MET A 139 -18.96 11.38 -0.30
CA MET A 139 -17.73 12.01 0.19
C MET A 139 -18.02 12.64 1.57
N LYS A 140 -17.62 11.99 2.67
CA LYS A 140 -17.64 12.64 3.98
C LYS A 140 -16.52 13.67 4.00
N ARG A 141 -16.93 14.94 4.09
CA ARG A 141 -16.04 16.10 4.26
C ARG A 141 -15.12 15.90 5.47
N PRO A 142 -13.90 16.46 5.46
CA PRO A 142 -13.02 16.42 6.61
C PRO A 142 -13.72 17.04 7.82
N ARG A 143 -13.64 16.35 8.96
CA ARG A 143 -14.02 16.95 10.24
C ARG A 143 -12.99 18.05 10.52
N GLY A 144 -13.48 19.29 10.54
CA GLY A 144 -12.74 20.44 11.05
C GLY A 144 -12.42 20.30 12.54
N PRO A 145 -11.63 21.24 13.09
CA PRO A 145 -10.83 21.07 14.31
C PRO A 145 -11.64 20.64 15.54
#